data_AF-A0A3S9VD29-F1
#
_entry.id   AF-A0A3S9VD29-F1
#
_cell.length_a   1.000
_cell.length_b   1.000
_cell.length_c   1.000
_cell.angle_alpha   90.00
_cell.angle_beta   90.00
_cell.angle_gamma   90.00
#
_symmetry.space_group_name_H-M   'P 1'
#
loop_
_entity.id
_entity.type
_entity.pdbx_description
1 polymer ?
#
loop_
_entity_poly.entity_id
_entity_poly.type
_entity_poly.pdbx_seq_one_letter_code
_entity_poly.pdbx_strand_id
1 'polypeptide(L)'
;MAKRRDPWTSLAVDFWSLGMEASTVIGLRVVKLAAGGAAAQTEAQRMVGEKMATSVTLPILAMTGQLGASGPAIAAGSLAHLRKKVRANRRRLAKR
;
A
#
# COMPACT_ATOMS: atom_id res chain seq x y z
N MET A 1 13.62 -31.32 6.19
CA MET A 1 12.87 -30.86 4.98
C MET A 1 11.91 -29.75 5.38
N ALA A 2 12.22 -28.49 5.09
CA ALA A 2 11.27 -27.40 5.31
C ALA A 2 10.11 -27.55 4.32
N LYS A 3 8.89 -27.75 4.83
CA LYS A 3 7.66 -27.83 4.02
C LYS A 3 7.59 -26.56 3.17
N ARG A 4 7.76 -26.67 1.85
CA ARG A 4 7.56 -25.55 0.92
C ARG A 4 6.13 -25.05 1.17
N ARG A 5 5.97 -23.93 1.87
CA ARG A 5 4.68 -23.27 2.04
C ARG A 5 4.16 -22.99 0.64
N ASP A 6 2.91 -23.37 0.39
CA ASP A 6 2.23 -23.03 -0.85
C ASP A 6 2.32 -21.49 -1.04
N PRO A 7 2.79 -20.99 -2.20
CA PRO A 7 3.04 -19.56 -2.42
C PRO A 7 1.82 -18.68 -2.10
N TRP A 8 0.61 -19.19 -2.34
CA TRP A 8 -0.62 -18.46 -2.08
C TRP A 8 -0.92 -18.33 -0.60
N THR A 9 -0.64 -19.36 0.20
CA THR A 9 -0.81 -19.28 1.66
C THR A 9 0.09 -18.22 2.30
N SER A 10 1.35 -18.10 1.87
CA SER A 10 2.24 -17.04 2.34
C SER A 10 1.77 -15.66 1.87
N LEU A 11 1.37 -15.54 0.60
CA LEU A 11 0.86 -14.29 0.05
C LEU A 11 -0.39 -13.83 0.77
N ALA A 12 -1.34 -14.73 1.08
CA ALA A 12 -2.56 -14.39 1.80
C ALA A 12 -2.26 -13.77 3.17
N VAL A 13 -1.35 -14.38 3.95
CA VAL A 13 -0.92 -13.84 5.24
C VAL A 13 -0.23 -12.48 5.08
N ASP A 14 0.60 -12.33 4.06
CA ASP A 14 1.26 -11.08 3.77
C ASP A 14 0.30 -9.95 3.36
N PHE A 15 -0.69 -10.25 2.52
CA PHE A 15 -1.75 -9.32 2.15
C PHE A 15 -2.61 -8.95 3.36
N TRP A 16 -2.89 -9.89 4.25
CA TRP A 16 -3.58 -9.61 5.52
C TRP A 16 -2.79 -8.64 6.39
N SER A 17 -1.49 -8.89 6.56
CA SER A 17 -0.57 -7.98 7.26
C SER A 17 -0.54 -6.58 6.62
N LEU A 18 -0.47 -6.50 5.29
CA LEU A 18 -0.55 -5.24 4.57
C LEU A 18 -1.89 -4.53 4.82
N GLY A 19 -2.99 -5.27 4.84
CA GLY A 19 -4.32 -4.75 5.16
C GLY A 19 -4.36 -4.07 6.53
N MET A 20 -3.79 -4.70 7.56
CA MET A 20 -3.69 -4.09 8.89
C MET A 20 -2.82 -2.83 8.91
N GLU A 21 -1.68 -2.84 8.20
CA GLU A 21 -0.84 -1.64 8.06
C GLU A 21 -1.61 -0.50 7.36
N ALA A 22 -2.38 -0.81 6.31
CA ALA A 22 -3.20 0.13 5.57
C ALA A 22 -4.33 0.71 6.44
N SER A 23 -5.03 -0.13 7.21
CA SER A 23 -6.07 0.32 8.15
C SER A 23 -5.52 1.31 9.18
N THR A 24 -4.29 1.10 9.67
CA THR A 24 -3.65 2.07 10.57
C THR A 24 -3.43 3.42 9.89
N VAL A 25 -2.95 3.43 8.63
CA VAL A 25 -2.75 4.66 7.85
C VAL A 25 -4.08 5.39 7.62
N ILE A 26 -5.15 4.65 7.35
CA ILE A 26 -6.49 5.22 7.19
C ILE A 26 -6.94 5.87 8.50
N GLY A 27 -6.80 5.18 9.64
CA GLY A 27 -7.12 5.74 10.95
C GLY A 27 -6.37 7.05 11.23
N LEU A 28 -5.05 7.08 11.01
CA LEU A 28 -4.24 8.30 11.18
C LEU A 28 -4.71 9.46 10.29
N ARG A 29 -5.13 9.16 9.05
CA ARG A 29 -5.68 10.16 8.13
C ARG A 29 -7.03 10.68 8.59
N VAL A 30 -7.91 9.81 9.08
CA VAL A 30 -9.21 10.20 9.62
C VAL A 30 -9.03 11.14 10.80
N VAL A 31 -8.14 10.82 11.75
CA VAL A 31 -7.83 11.70 12.89
C VAL A 31 -7.31 13.06 12.41
N LYS A 32 -6.38 13.08 11.46
CA LYS A 32 -5.80 14.31 10.93
C LYS A 32 -6.82 15.17 10.16
N LEU A 33 -7.73 14.53 9.41
CA LEU A 33 -8.80 15.24 8.71
C LEU A 33 -9.84 15.78 9.70
N ALA A 34 -10.18 15.01 10.73
CA ALA A 34 -11.11 15.41 11.79
C ALA A 34 -10.58 16.59 12.61
N ALA A 35 -9.26 16.69 12.80
CA ALA A 35 -8.62 17.83 13.44
C ALA A 35 -8.77 19.15 12.64
N GLY A 36 -9.06 19.07 11.35
CA GLY A 36 -9.33 20.24 10.51
C GLY A 36 -8.11 21.16 10.26
N GLY A 37 -8.39 22.37 9.76
CA GLY A 37 -7.37 23.40 9.50
C GLY A 37 -6.49 23.15 8.27
N ALA A 38 -5.47 24.01 8.10
CA ALA A 38 -4.59 23.99 6.91
C ALA A 38 -3.80 22.68 6.75
N ALA A 39 -3.48 22.01 7.86
CA ALA A 39 -2.79 20.72 7.86
C ALA A 39 -3.67 19.58 7.33
N ALA A 40 -4.98 19.60 7.62
CA ALA A 40 -5.96 18.66 7.07
C ALA A 40 -6.14 18.86 5.56
N GLN A 41 -6.29 20.11 5.10
CA GLN A 41 -6.41 20.46 3.67
C GLN A 41 -5.20 19.95 2.87
N THR A 42 -4.00 20.17 3.41
CA THR A 42 -2.75 19.71 2.78
C THR A 42 -2.68 18.18 2.70
N GLU A 43 -3.16 17.47 3.73
CA GLU A 43 -3.22 16.00 3.69
C GLU A 43 -4.25 15.51 2.68
N ALA A 44 -5.42 16.15 2.59
CA ALA A 44 -6.46 15.80 1.63
C ALA A 44 -5.96 15.90 0.18
N GLN A 45 -5.31 17.02 -0.17
CA GLN A 45 -4.72 17.21 -1.51
C GLN A 45 -3.66 16.16 -1.83
N ARG A 46 -2.76 15.87 -0.88
CA ARG A 46 -1.77 14.78 -1.06
C ARG A 46 -2.42 13.41 -1.23
N MET A 47 -3.47 13.12 -0.47
CA MET A 47 -4.20 11.86 -0.58
C MET A 47 -4.84 11.65 -1.95
N VAL A 48 -5.28 12.72 -2.61
CA VAL A 48 -5.80 12.66 -3.98
C VAL A 48 -4.66 12.39 -4.95
N GLY A 49 -3.55 13.13 -4.84
CA GLY A 49 -2.36 12.92 -5.68
C GLY A 49 -1.79 11.50 -5.57
N GLU A 50 -1.76 10.92 -4.36
CA GLU A 50 -1.33 9.54 -4.15
C GLU A 50 -2.26 8.50 -4.79
N LYS A 51 -3.59 8.71 -4.75
CA LYS A 51 -4.55 7.83 -5.42
C LYS A 51 -4.38 7.88 -6.92
N MET A 52 -4.28 9.08 -7.49
CA MET A 52 -4.05 9.28 -8.93
C MET A 52 -2.74 8.63 -9.39
N ALA A 53 -1.63 8.85 -8.67
CA ALA A 53 -0.35 8.24 -8.99
C ALA A 53 -0.41 6.71 -8.94
N THR A 54 -1.12 6.13 -7.96
CA THR A 54 -1.24 4.67 -7.81
C THR A 54 -2.12 4.07 -8.91
N SER A 55 -3.23 4.73 -9.28
CA SER A 55 -4.12 4.31 -10.38
C SER A 55 -3.42 4.25 -11.73
N VAL A 56 -2.36 5.06 -11.94
CA VAL A 56 -1.56 5.04 -13.17
C VAL A 56 -0.39 4.06 -13.07
N THR A 57 0.29 4.02 -11.93
CA THR A 57 1.53 3.23 -11.77
C THR A 57 1.27 1.72 -11.79
N LEU A 58 0.19 1.23 -11.15
CA LEU A 58 -0.08 -0.20 -11.08
C LEU A 58 -0.40 -0.83 -12.46
N PRO A 59 -1.25 -0.23 -13.32
CA PRO A 59 -1.45 -0.72 -14.68
C PRO A 59 -0.17 -0.73 -15.51
N ILE A 60 0.67 0.31 -15.41
CA ILE A 60 1.95 0.36 -16.13
C ILE A 60 2.89 -0.76 -15.66
N LEU A 61 2.99 -1.00 -14.35
CA LEU A 61 3.81 -2.09 -13.81
C LEU A 61 3.30 -3.47 -14.26
N ALA A 62 1.98 -3.62 -14.39
CA ALA A 62 1.37 -4.84 -14.93
C ALA A 62 1.68 -5.00 -16.43
N MET A 63 1.49 -3.94 -17.24
CA MET A 63 1.74 -3.96 -18.69
C MET A 63 3.22 -4.18 -19.04
N THR A 64 4.14 -3.69 -18.20
CA THR A 64 5.59 -3.84 -18.41
C THR A 64 6.13 -5.18 -17.90
N GLY A 65 5.30 -6.04 -17.31
CA GLY A 65 5.72 -7.32 -16.74
C GLY A 65 6.60 -7.20 -15.49
N GLN A 66 6.79 -5.98 -14.95
CA GLN A 66 7.62 -5.73 -13.78
C GLN A 66 7.03 -6.30 -12.48
N LEU A 67 5.75 -6.69 -12.50
CA LEU A 67 5.12 -7.42 -11.40
C LEU A 67 5.50 -8.90 -11.40
N GLY A 68 6.01 -9.46 -12.51
CA GLY A 68 6.43 -10.85 -12.63
C GLY A 68 5.71 -11.59 -13.76
N ALA A 69 6.22 -12.78 -14.09
CA ALA A 69 5.77 -13.58 -15.25
C ALA A 69 4.78 -14.71 -14.88
N SER A 70 4.35 -14.82 -13.62
CA SER A 70 3.36 -15.80 -13.15
C SER A 70 2.38 -15.19 -12.16
N GLY A 71 1.18 -15.76 -12.02
CA GLY A 71 0.14 -15.25 -11.10
C GLY A 71 0.64 -14.96 -9.67
N PRO A 72 1.34 -15.90 -9.00
CA PRO A 72 1.91 -15.66 -7.68
C PRO A 72 3.01 -14.58 -7.68
N ALA A 73 3.82 -14.51 -8.73
CA ALA A 73 4.86 -13.48 -8.85
C ALA A 73 4.25 -12.08 -8.97
N ILE A 74 3.21 -11.93 -9.81
CA ILE A 74 2.45 -10.67 -9.98
C ILE A 74 1.86 -10.22 -8.65
N ALA A 75 1.27 -11.14 -7.90
CA ALA A 75 0.72 -10.85 -6.57
C ALA A 75 1.83 -10.40 -5.58
N ALA A 76 2.98 -11.08 -5.57
CA ALA A 76 4.12 -10.72 -4.74
C ALA A 76 4.71 -9.34 -5.10
N GLY A 77 4.88 -9.04 -6.39
CA GLY A 77 5.37 -7.75 -6.87
C GLY A 77 4.41 -6.60 -6.51
N SER A 78 3.11 -6.84 -6.66
CA SER A 78 2.06 -5.87 -6.28
C SER A 78 2.07 -5.61 -4.77
N LEU A 79 2.16 -6.66 -3.97
CA LEU A 79 2.28 -6.59 -2.51
C LEU A 79 3.49 -5.76 -2.09
N ALA A 80 4.67 -6.01 -2.67
CA ALA A 80 5.89 -5.28 -2.35
C ALA A 80 5.76 -3.78 -2.69
N HIS A 81 5.17 -3.47 -3.85
CA HIS A 81 4.90 -2.10 -4.27
C HIS A 81 3.96 -1.37 -3.28
N LEU A 82 2.84 -2.00 -2.94
CA LEU A 82 1.85 -1.44 -2.01
C LEU A 82 2.44 -1.25 -0.61
N ARG A 83 3.15 -2.25 -0.09
CA ARG A 83 3.79 -2.20 1.24
C ARG A 83 4.79 -1.05 1.35
N LYS A 84 5.56 -0.76 0.30
CA LYS A 84 6.44 0.43 0.25
C LYS A 84 5.66 1.73 0.41
N LYS A 85 4.53 1.87 -0.29
CA LYS A 85 3.67 3.07 -0.22
C LYS A 85 2.97 3.21 1.14
N VAL A 86 2.46 2.13 1.71
CA VAL A 86 1.80 2.13 3.03
C VAL A 86 2.81 2.50 4.13
N ARG A 87 4.02 1.93 4.12
CA ARG A 87 5.06 2.27 5.09
C ARG A 87 5.51 3.72 5.01
N ALA A 88 5.70 4.25 3.80
CA ALA A 88 6.04 5.66 3.60
C ALA A 88 4.94 6.57 4.18
N ASN A 89 3.68 6.22 3.96
CA ASN A 89 2.54 6.94 4.51
C ASN A 89 2.49 6.89 6.04
N ARG A 90 2.61 5.70 6.63
CA ARG A 90 2.62 5.51 8.09
C ARG A 90 3.72 6.33 8.73
N ARG A 91 4.96 6.27 8.22
CA ARG A 91 6.10 7.03 8.74
C ARG A 91 5.87 8.54 8.69
N ARG A 92 5.24 9.03 7.62
CA ARG A 92 4.96 10.46 7.46
C ARG A 92 3.86 10.93 8.42
N LEU A 93 2.79 10.16 8.54
CA LEU A 93 1.66 10.49 9.41
C LEU A 93 2.02 10.38 10.88
N ALA A 94 2.88 9.42 11.26
CA ALA A 94 3.37 9.29 12.64
C ALA A 94 4.36 10.40 13.06
N LYS A 95 4.91 11.16 12.10
CA LYS A 95 5.85 12.27 12.37
C LYS A 95 5.16 13.64 12.45
N ARG A 96 3.85 13.71 12.22
CA ARG A 96 3.09 14.96 12.11
C ARG A 96 2.03 15.04 13.19
#